data_AF-A0A1E7H850-F1
#
_entry.id   AF-A0A1E7H850-F1
#
_cell.length_a   1.000
_cell.length_b   1.000
_cell.length_c   1.000
_cell.angle_alpha   90.00
_cell.angle_beta   90.00
_cell.angle_gamma   90.00
#
_symmetry.space_group_name_H-M   'P 1'
#
loop_
_entity.id
_entity.type
_entity.pdbx_description
1 polymer ?
#
loop_
_entity_poly.entity_id
_entity_poly.type
_entity_poly.pdbx_seq_one_letter_code
_entity_poly.pdbx_strand_id
1 'polypeptide(L)'
;MAGAIQDHKRGIIVGTQTFGKGSVQTIIPLPDGAGLRMTTARYYTPDGRSIQARGIIPDVVVPFVPCIPPAKEEKNNRFIKEIDLQNHLKESKESPEGEESEIRTKLEERLLDDNQLRSAYNILKSLNLFSEYKSAE
;
A
#
# COMPACT_ATOMS: atom_id res chain seq x y z
N MET A 1 -6.98 -9.58 -7.11
CA MET A 1 -5.62 -9.89 -6.61
C MET A 1 -5.63 -10.31 -5.15
N ALA A 2 -6.01 -9.45 -4.20
CA ALA A 2 -6.00 -9.77 -2.75
C ALA A 2 -6.71 -11.10 -2.40
N GLY A 3 -7.90 -11.35 -2.95
CA GLY A 3 -8.62 -12.61 -2.73
C GLY A 3 -7.88 -13.86 -3.22
N ALA A 4 -7.13 -13.78 -4.33
CA ALA A 4 -6.35 -14.92 -4.81
C ALA A 4 -5.12 -15.21 -3.91
N ILE A 5 -4.50 -14.16 -3.38
CA ILE A 5 -3.38 -14.29 -2.42
C ILE A 5 -3.88 -14.96 -1.13
N GLN A 6 -5.06 -14.54 -0.65
CA GLN A 6 -5.71 -15.10 0.53
C GLN A 6 -6.10 -16.58 0.31
N ASP A 7 -6.82 -16.89 -0.77
CA ASP A 7 -7.30 -18.25 -1.08
C ASP A 7 -6.13 -19.23 -1.25
N HIS A 8 -5.05 -18.82 -1.93
CA HIS A 8 -3.86 -19.66 -2.08
C HIS A 8 -2.95 -19.69 -0.84
N LYS A 9 -3.33 -19.01 0.26
CA LYS A 9 -2.53 -18.90 1.48
C LYS A 9 -1.09 -18.43 1.22
N ARG A 10 -0.93 -17.51 0.26
CA ARG A 10 0.38 -16.97 -0.18
C ARG A 10 0.77 -15.68 0.53
N GLY A 11 -0.14 -15.11 1.32
CA GLY A 11 0.11 -13.91 2.10
C GLY A 11 -1.06 -13.61 3.02
N ILE A 12 -0.84 -12.67 3.93
CA ILE A 12 -1.83 -12.19 4.89
C ILE A 12 -2.34 -10.83 4.41
N ILE A 13 -3.65 -10.65 4.34
CA ILE A 13 -4.29 -9.39 3.95
C ILE A 13 -4.56 -8.56 5.21
N VAL A 14 -4.04 -7.34 5.26
CA VAL A 14 -4.16 -6.42 6.40
C VAL A 14 -4.88 -5.15 5.96
N GLY A 15 -5.79 -4.63 6.80
CA GLY A 15 -6.44 -3.34 6.57
C GLY A 15 -7.96 -3.41 6.75
N THR A 16 -8.71 -2.80 5.83
CA THR A 16 -10.18 -2.77 5.85
C THR A 16 -10.80 -3.53 4.68
N GLN A 17 -12.08 -3.83 4.79
CA GLN A 17 -12.86 -4.48 3.74
C GLN A 17 -12.82 -3.64 2.45
N THR A 18 -12.54 -4.28 1.32
CA THR A 18 -12.50 -3.60 0.03
C THR A 18 -13.90 -3.31 -0.52
N PHE A 19 -14.01 -2.37 -1.46
CA PHE A 19 -15.30 -1.94 -2.02
C PHE A 19 -16.14 -3.06 -2.66
N GLY A 20 -15.51 -4.07 -3.25
CA GLY A 20 -16.24 -5.21 -3.82
C GLY A 20 -16.87 -4.97 -5.19
N LYS A 21 -16.17 -4.28 -6.09
CA LYS A 21 -16.50 -4.31 -7.51
C LYS A 21 -15.89 -5.55 -8.15
N GLY A 22 -16.75 -6.51 -8.47
CA GLY A 22 -16.40 -7.78 -9.08
C GLY A 22 -17.06 -7.98 -10.43
N SER A 23 -17.30 -6.93 -11.19
CA SER A 23 -17.99 -7.00 -12.49
C SER A 23 -17.17 -6.34 -13.59
N VAL A 24 -17.25 -6.94 -14.78
CA VAL A 24 -16.69 -6.40 -16.02
C VAL A 24 -17.80 -5.73 -16.79
N GLN A 25 -17.56 -4.50 -17.23
CA GLN A 25 -18.51 -3.73 -18.02
C GLN A 25 -17.90 -3.46 -19.38
N THR A 26 -18.67 -3.76 -20.43
CA THR A 26 -18.30 -3.53 -21.83
C THR A 26 -19.21 -2.44 -22.40
N ILE A 27 -18.64 -1.58 -23.23
CA ILE A 27 -19.40 -0.56 -23.97
C ILE A 27 -19.69 -1.12 -25.35
N ILE A 28 -20.97 -1.25 -25.70
CA ILE A 28 -21.44 -1.67 -27.01
C ILE A 28 -21.84 -0.40 -27.77
N PRO A 29 -21.14 -0.03 -28.86
CA PRO A 29 -21.50 1.14 -29.65
C PRO A 29 -22.83 0.93 -30.38
N LEU A 30 -23.65 1.97 -30.46
CA LEU A 30 -24.92 1.99 -31.17
C LEU A 30 -24.82 2.80 -32.48
N PRO A 31 -25.68 2.53 -33.48
CA PRO A 31 -25.59 3.15 -34.81
C PRO A 31 -25.77 4.67 -34.83
N ASP A 32 -26.43 5.24 -33.81
CA ASP A 32 -26.68 6.67 -33.63
C ASP A 32 -25.52 7.41 -32.94
N GLY A 33 -24.42 6.72 -32.64
CA GLY A 33 -23.28 7.26 -31.90
C GLY A 33 -23.42 7.16 -30.38
N ALA A 34 -24.51 6.61 -29.86
CA ALA A 34 -24.65 6.30 -28.44
C ALA A 34 -23.87 5.02 -28.06
N GLY A 35 -23.78 4.72 -26.76
CA GLY A 35 -23.10 3.53 -26.25
C GLY A 35 -23.85 2.89 -25.10
N LEU A 36 -24.08 1.58 -25.18
CA LEU A 36 -24.69 0.77 -24.13
C LEU A 36 -23.62 0.20 -23.21
N ARG A 37 -23.61 0.59 -21.93
CA ARG A 37 -22.72 0.00 -20.92
C ARG A 37 -23.38 -1.22 -20.28
N MET A 38 -22.93 -2.41 -20.66
CA MET A 38 -23.50 -3.68 -20.20
C MET A 38 -22.50 -4.46 -19.33
N THR A 39 -22.99 -5.09 -18.26
CA THR A 39 -22.15 -5.98 -17.46
C THR A 39 -22.09 -7.36 -18.12
N THR A 40 -20.90 -7.79 -18.53
CA THR A 40 -20.70 -9.00 -19.34
C THR A 40 -20.17 -10.17 -18.52
N ALA A 41 -19.46 -9.90 -17.43
CA ALA A 41 -18.87 -10.94 -16.60
C ALA A 41 -18.78 -10.54 -15.13
N ARG A 42 -18.56 -11.55 -14.27
CA ARG A 42 -18.26 -11.39 -12.85
C ARG A 42 -16.93 -12.06 -12.52
N TYR A 43 -16.18 -11.43 -11.61
CA TYR A 43 -14.96 -11.99 -11.03
C TYR A 43 -15.31 -12.80 -9.78
N TYR A 44 -14.72 -13.99 -9.71
CA TYR A 44 -14.75 -14.87 -8.55
C TYR A 44 -13.33 -15.10 -8.07
N THR A 45 -13.16 -15.32 -6.76
CA THR A 45 -11.88 -15.78 -6.22
C THR A 45 -11.62 -17.25 -6.62
N PRO A 46 -10.38 -17.75 -6.54
CA PRO A 46 -10.08 -19.16 -6.80
C PRO A 46 -10.98 -20.15 -6.05
N ASP A 47 -11.39 -19.83 -4.81
CA ASP A 47 -12.31 -20.64 -4.01
C ASP A 47 -13.80 -20.46 -4.41
N GLY A 48 -14.08 -19.80 -5.53
CA GLY A 48 -15.44 -19.60 -6.04
C GLY A 48 -16.26 -18.53 -5.30
N ARG A 49 -15.63 -17.72 -4.44
CA ARG A 49 -16.34 -16.66 -3.70
C ARG A 49 -16.64 -15.46 -4.61
N SER A 50 -17.88 -14.98 -4.59
CA SER A 50 -18.24 -13.73 -5.28
C SER A 50 -17.74 -12.52 -4.50
N ILE A 51 -16.99 -11.65 -5.17
CA ILE A 51 -16.49 -10.39 -4.59
C ILE A 51 -17.45 -9.22 -4.82
N GLN A 52 -18.47 -9.39 -5.67
CA GLN A 52 -19.43 -8.33 -6.00
C GLN A 52 -20.27 -7.98 -4.76
N ALA A 53 -20.37 -6.68 -4.45
CA ALA A 53 -21.08 -6.09 -3.30
C ALA A 53 -20.55 -6.48 -1.91
N ARG A 54 -19.73 -7.53 -1.79
CA ARG A 54 -19.12 -7.95 -0.53
C ARG A 54 -17.65 -7.53 -0.39
N GLY A 55 -16.90 -7.47 -1.47
CA GLY A 55 -15.46 -7.22 -1.40
C GLY A 55 -14.67 -8.34 -0.72
N ILE A 56 -13.40 -8.05 -0.46
CA ILE A 56 -12.48 -8.95 0.23
C ILE A 56 -12.38 -8.52 1.68
N ILE A 57 -12.65 -9.46 2.59
CA ILE A 57 -12.48 -9.28 4.03
C ILE A 57 -11.01 -9.59 4.35
N PRO A 58 -10.27 -8.64 4.97
CA PRO A 58 -8.88 -8.87 5.35
C PRO A 58 -8.76 -9.91 6.46
N ASP A 59 -7.62 -10.59 6.53
CA ASP A 59 -7.30 -11.55 7.60
C ASP A 59 -7.06 -10.83 8.93
N VAL A 60 -6.40 -9.67 8.87
CA VAL A 60 -6.18 -8.78 10.03
C VAL A 60 -6.88 -7.45 9.75
N VAL A 61 -7.98 -7.22 10.48
CA VAL A 61 -8.74 -5.98 10.37
C VAL A 61 -8.03 -4.87 11.13
N VAL A 62 -7.59 -3.83 10.42
CA VAL A 62 -6.97 -2.63 10.98
C VAL A 62 -7.74 -1.43 10.46
N PRO A 63 -8.53 -0.71 11.28
CA PRO A 63 -9.20 0.50 10.83
C PRO A 63 -8.17 1.57 10.46
N PHE A 64 -8.41 2.31 9.37
CA PHE A 64 -7.55 3.43 9.00
C PHE A 64 -7.74 4.56 10.01
N VAL A 65 -6.65 4.96 10.65
CA VAL A 65 -6.62 6.11 11.55
C VAL A 65 -5.68 7.11 10.90
N PRO A 66 -6.18 8.26 10.41
CA PRO A 66 -5.29 9.27 9.87
C PRO A 66 -4.35 9.74 10.98
N CYS A 67 -3.06 9.85 10.67
CA CYS A 67 -2.15 10.50 11.59
C CYS A 67 -2.58 11.95 11.76
N ILE A 68 -3.03 12.26 12.97
CA ILE A 68 -3.16 13.63 13.43
C ILE A 68 -1.75 13.99 13.88
N PRO A 69 -0.99 14.79 13.09
CA PRO A 69 0.32 15.22 13.57
C PRO A 69 0.08 15.94 14.91
N PRO A 70 0.90 15.67 15.95
CA PRO A 70 0.91 16.55 17.11
C PRO A 70 1.12 17.97 16.58
N ALA A 71 0.36 18.94 17.08
CA ALA A 71 0.45 20.33 16.67
C ALA A 71 1.94 20.67 16.51
N LYS A 72 2.35 21.01 15.28
CA LYS A 72 3.77 21.19 14.93
C LYS A 72 4.36 22.18 15.93
N GLU A 73 5.09 21.69 16.93
CA GLU A 73 6.02 22.53 17.65
C GLU A 73 7.08 22.91 16.62
N GLU A 74 7.05 24.16 16.18
CA GLU A 74 8.05 24.74 15.30
C GLU A 74 9.41 24.60 16.00
N LYS A 75 10.13 23.52 15.71
CA LYS A 75 11.55 23.41 16.04
C LYS A 75 12.33 24.33 15.10
N ASN A 76 12.20 25.63 15.36
CA ASN A 76 12.95 26.72 14.75
C ASN A 76 14.39 26.74 15.27
N ASN A 77 15.14 25.65 15.05
CA ASN A 77 16.59 25.71 15.20
C ASN A 77 17.32 24.65 14.37
N ARG A 78 17.09 24.64 13.05
CA ARG A 78 17.97 23.92 12.11
C ARG A 78 18.98 24.91 11.55
N PHE A 79 20.25 24.72 11.89
CA PHE A 79 21.36 25.40 11.23
C PHE A 79 21.36 24.96 9.76
N ILE A 80 21.14 25.91 8.84
CA ILE A 80 21.20 25.67 7.41
C ILE A 80 22.66 25.35 7.06
N LYS A 81 22.92 24.16 6.51
CA LYS A 81 24.23 23.80 5.96
C LYS A 81 24.28 24.15 4.48
N GLU A 82 25.48 24.27 3.91
CA GLU A 82 25.65 24.57 2.48
C GLU A 82 24.91 23.58 1.57
N ILE A 83 24.85 22.30 1.97
CA ILE A 83 24.10 21.25 1.28
C ILE A 83 22.58 21.50 1.22
N ASP A 84 22.02 22.31 2.13
CA ASP A 84 20.58 22.59 2.20
C ASP A 84 20.13 23.73 1.26
N LEU A 85 21.08 24.43 0.60
CA LEU A 85 20.77 25.52 -0.34
C LEU A 85 20.33 24.98 -1.71
N GLN A 86 19.34 25.61 -2.33
CA GLN A 86 18.79 25.25 -3.65
C GLN A 86 19.84 25.16 -4.78
N ASN A 87 21.01 25.79 -4.60
CA ASN A 87 22.09 25.87 -5.58
C ASN A 87 23.46 25.45 -5.00
N HIS A 88 23.48 24.50 -4.05
CA HIS A 88 24.75 23.99 -3.53
C HIS A 88 25.58 23.31 -4.63
N LEU A 89 26.91 23.42 -4.56
CA LEU A 89 27.79 22.68 -5.48
C LEU A 89 27.60 21.18 -5.23
N LYS A 90 27.24 20.43 -6.28
CA LYS A 90 27.20 18.97 -6.24
C LYS A 90 28.60 18.45 -6.57
N GLU A 91 29.16 17.60 -5.71
CA GLU A 91 30.32 16.80 -6.10
C GLU A 91 29.89 15.85 -7.23
N SER A 92 30.75 15.71 -8.25
CA SER A 92 30.51 14.90 -9.45
C SER A 92 30.61 13.40 -9.15
N LYS A 93 29.67 12.88 -8.37
CA LYS A 93 29.39 11.44 -8.28
C LYS A 93 27.89 11.26 -8.31
N GLU A 94 27.34 10.97 -9.49
CA GLU A 94 26.05 10.28 -9.58
C GLU A 94 26.27 8.86 -9.07
N SER A 95 26.27 8.71 -7.75
CA SER A 95 26.21 7.42 -7.08
C SER A 95 24.74 7.00 -6.98
N PRO A 96 24.39 5.71 -7.19
CA PRO A 96 23.03 5.19 -6.97
C PRO A 96 22.51 5.37 -5.53
N GLU A 97 23.38 5.79 -4.59
CA GLU A 97 23.08 6.04 -3.18
C GLU A 97 22.12 7.23 -2.96
N GLY A 98 22.11 8.22 -3.86
CA GLY A 98 21.24 9.40 -3.74
C GLY A 98 19.76 9.04 -3.88
N GLU A 99 19.40 8.26 -4.90
CA GLU A 99 18.01 7.84 -5.15
C GLU A 99 17.49 6.88 -4.06
N GLU A 100 18.34 5.97 -3.57
CA GLU A 100 17.99 5.09 -2.46
C GLU A 100 17.66 5.86 -1.18
N SER A 101 18.43 6.92 -0.89
CA SER A 101 18.22 7.74 0.30
C SER A 101 16.84 8.44 0.28
N GLU A 102 16.44 9.00 -0.86
CA GLU A 102 15.13 9.64 -1.01
C GLU A 102 13.97 8.64 -0.88
N ILE A 103 14.12 7.44 -1.44
CA ILE A 103 13.11 6.39 -1.33
C ILE A 103 12.92 5.97 0.13
N ARG A 104 14.02 5.82 0.88
CA ARG A 104 13.98 5.48 2.31
C ARG A 104 13.27 6.56 3.12
N THR A 105 13.58 7.85 2.88
CA THR A 105 12.89 8.96 3.57
C THR A 105 11.39 8.96 3.29
N LYS A 106 10.97 8.79 2.03
CA LYS A 106 9.54 8.68 1.66
C LYS A 106 8.85 7.49 2.31
N LEU A 107 9.55 6.34 2.43
CA LEU A 107 9.02 5.15 3.10
C LEU A 107 8.82 5.38 4.59
N GLU A 108 9.77 6.03 5.26
CA GLU A 108 9.69 6.37 6.68
C GLU A 108 8.51 7.31 6.97
N GLU A 109 8.31 8.34 6.14
CA GLU A 109 7.15 9.22 6.22
C GLU A 109 5.83 8.44 6.10
N ARG A 110 5.73 7.55 5.10
CA ARG A 110 4.52 6.72 4.91
C ARG A 110 4.28 5.76 6.08
N LEU A 111 5.33 5.20 6.68
CA LEU A 111 5.21 4.33 7.86
C LEU A 111 4.77 5.10 9.10
N LEU A 112 5.08 6.39 9.16
CA LEU A 112 4.63 7.26 10.23
C LEU A 112 3.15 7.62 10.04
N ASP A 113 2.74 7.95 8.83
CA ASP A 113 1.40 8.45 8.51
C ASP A 113 0.33 7.37 8.39
N ASP A 114 0.72 6.17 7.94
CA ASP A 114 -0.20 5.07 7.66
C ASP A 114 -0.11 3.98 8.73
N ASN A 115 -1.12 3.97 9.60
CA ASN A 115 -1.23 2.99 10.68
C ASN A 115 -1.45 1.55 10.17
N GLN A 116 -2.07 1.37 9.02
CA GLN A 116 -2.29 0.05 8.41
C GLN A 116 -0.98 -0.50 7.85
N LEU A 117 -0.20 0.35 7.17
CA LEU A 117 1.13 0.00 6.66
C LEU A 117 2.08 -0.36 7.81
N ARG A 118 2.10 0.44 8.87
CA ARG A 118 2.90 0.17 10.08
C ARG A 118 2.52 -1.17 10.72
N SER A 119 1.23 -1.45 10.83
CA SER A 119 0.73 -2.73 11.36
C SER A 119 1.19 -3.91 10.49
N ALA A 120 1.06 -3.79 9.17
CA ALA A 120 1.49 -4.82 8.23
C ALA A 120 3.01 -5.09 8.33
N TYR A 121 3.82 -4.03 8.43
CA TYR A 121 5.26 -4.15 8.63
C TYR A 121 5.61 -4.88 9.92
N ASN A 122 4.95 -4.54 11.03
CA ASN A 122 5.16 -5.21 12.32
C ASN A 122 4.82 -6.70 12.26
N ILE A 123 3.74 -7.07 11.56
CA ILE A 123 3.34 -8.47 11.35
C ILE A 123 4.41 -9.20 10.51
N LEU A 124 4.90 -8.58 9.43
CA LEU A 124 5.93 -9.18 8.61
C LEU A 124 7.22 -9.42 9.40
N LYS A 125 7.65 -8.42 10.19
CA LYS A 125 8.83 -8.52 11.05
C LYS A 125 8.68 -9.60 12.11
N SER A 126 7.50 -9.70 12.76
CA SER A 126 7.25 -10.72 13.77
C SER A 126 7.23 -12.13 13.18
N LEU A 127 6.67 -12.31 11.98
CA LEU A 127 6.71 -13.59 11.27
C LEU A 127 8.13 -14.01 10.89
N ASN A 128 8.96 -13.07 10.45
CA ASN A 128 10.36 -13.37 10.12
C ASN A 128 11.14 -13.79 11.37
N LEU A 129 11.02 -13.02 12.46
CA LEU A 129 11.63 -13.37 13.75
C LEU A 129 11.18 -14.75 14.24
N PHE A 130 9.89 -15.06 14.14
CA PHE A 130 9.36 -16.36 14.53
C PHE A 130 9.89 -17.51 13.66
N SER A 131 10.05 -17.28 12.36
CA SER A 131 10.65 -18.25 11.44
C SER A 131 12.11 -18.55 11.78
N GLU A 132 12.88 -17.53 12.19
CA GLU A 132 14.27 -17.68 12.64
C GLU A 132 14.33 -18.50 13.94
N TYR A 133 13.47 -18.22 14.92
CA TYR A 133 13.39 -19.00 16.16
C TYR A 133 13.07 -20.48 15.92
N LYS A 134 12.11 -20.79 15.04
CA LYS A 134 11.73 -22.17 14.72
C LYS A 134 12.83 -22.94 13.97
N SER A 135 13.72 -22.24 13.28
CA SER A 135 14.83 -22.86 12.54
C SER A 135 16.05 -23.14 13.41
N ALA A 136 16.07 -22.60 14.64
CA ALA A 136 17.14 -22.80 15.62
C ALA A 136 16.91 -24.00 16.55
N GLU A 137 15.77 -24.68 16.42
CA GLU A 137 15.36 -25.90 17.15
C GLU A 137 15.47 -27.12 16.23
#